data_AF-A0A951WMG5-F1
#
_entry.id   AF-A0A951WMG5-F1
#
_cell.length_a   1.000
_cell.length_b   1.000
_cell.length_c   1.000
_cell.angle_alpha   90.00
_cell.angle_beta   90.00
_cell.angle_gamma   90.00
#
_symmetry.space_group_name_H-M   'P 1'
#
loop_
_entity.id
_entity.type
_entity.pdbx_description
1 polymer ?
#
loop_
_entity_poly.entity_id
_entity_poly.type
_entity_poly.pdbx_seq_one_letter_code
_entity_poly.pdbx_strand_id
1 'polypeptide(L)'
;MKPPIKSIMTNGEKPIELLLTKTEVIMRLSEEALEEIELEAESAKIPESSPQWAHKFKDWVLGGIFRILKKQISYSLDEIKDIQIIDHKLVFSYHSKPHMISFEDVCIGVGPALEQFSESDCQKFIEAFYHTKQEFLKYLEHSI
;
A
#
# COMPACT_ATOMS: atom_id res chain seq x y z
N MET A 1 3.17 18.15 -9.26
CA MET A 1 4.41 17.42 -8.88
C MET A 1 3.99 16.31 -7.93
N LYS A 2 4.44 15.07 -8.13
CA LYS A 2 4.23 13.99 -7.14
C LYS A 2 4.98 14.38 -5.85
N PRO A 3 4.37 14.25 -4.66
CA PRO A 3 5.07 14.56 -3.41
C PRO A 3 6.33 13.66 -3.27
N PRO A 4 7.44 14.17 -2.72
CA PRO A 4 8.65 13.38 -2.57
C PRO A 4 8.40 12.20 -1.63
N ILE A 5 8.74 11.00 -2.09
CA ILE A 5 8.64 9.75 -1.34
C ILE A 5 9.72 9.75 -0.25
N LYS A 6 9.31 9.47 0.98
CA LYS A 6 10.16 9.37 2.17
C LYS A 6 10.56 7.94 2.49
N SER A 7 9.66 6.98 2.23
CA SER A 7 9.91 5.56 2.35
C SER A 7 9.01 4.78 1.39
N ILE A 8 9.49 3.64 0.92
CA ILE A 8 8.74 2.72 0.07
C ILE A 8 9.05 1.29 0.53
N MET A 9 8.02 0.46 0.60
CA MET A 9 8.19 -0.98 0.74
C MET A 9 7.29 -1.71 -0.25
N THR A 10 7.80 -2.79 -0.81
CA THR A 10 7.07 -3.72 -1.70
C THR A 10 6.89 -5.05 -0.99
N ASN A 11 5.78 -5.73 -1.25
CA ASN A 11 5.61 -7.11 -0.80
C ASN A 11 6.49 -8.07 -1.63
N GLY A 12 6.59 -9.35 -1.22
CA GLY A 12 7.57 -10.30 -1.79
C GLY A 12 7.55 -10.46 -3.31
N GLU A 13 6.37 -10.71 -3.91
CA GLU A 13 6.20 -10.78 -5.37
C GLU A 13 6.05 -9.39 -6.04
N LYS A 14 6.15 -8.33 -5.24
CA LYS A 14 6.00 -6.91 -5.59
C LYS A 14 4.70 -6.45 -6.25
N PRO A 15 3.52 -7.11 -6.16
CA PRO A 15 2.32 -6.52 -6.75
C PRO A 15 1.85 -5.23 -6.05
N ILE A 16 2.19 -5.02 -4.78
CA ILE A 16 1.75 -3.86 -4.00
C ILE A 16 2.93 -3.13 -3.38
N GLU A 17 2.82 -1.81 -3.43
CA GLU A 17 3.70 -0.86 -2.76
C GLU A 17 2.94 -0.13 -1.65
N LEU A 18 3.63 0.05 -0.52
CA LEU A 18 3.26 1.02 0.49
C LEU A 18 4.28 2.17 0.46
N LEU A 19 3.78 3.39 0.26
CA LEU A 19 4.58 4.59 0.13
C LEU A 19 4.28 5.55 1.27
N LEU A 20 5.32 6.07 1.88
CA LEU A 20 5.24 7.19 2.81
C LEU A 20 5.68 8.45 2.07
N THR A 21 4.84 9.47 2.09
CA THR A 21 5.19 10.82 1.62
C THR A 21 5.33 11.77 2.81
N LYS A 22 5.54 13.06 2.55
CA LYS A 22 5.56 14.08 3.60
C LYS A 22 4.22 14.25 4.35
N THR A 23 3.10 13.83 3.75
CA THR A 23 1.76 14.18 4.24
C THR A 23 0.81 12.99 4.31
N GLU A 24 1.12 11.86 3.67
CA GLU A 24 0.23 10.71 3.57
C GLU A 24 0.99 9.39 3.43
N VAL A 25 0.31 8.30 3.77
CA VAL A 25 0.68 6.93 3.43
C VAL A 25 -0.25 6.46 2.30
N ILE A 26 0.34 5.89 1.25
CA ILE A 26 -0.38 5.42 0.06
C ILE A 26 -0.13 3.93 -0.12
N MET A 27 -1.19 3.15 -0.33
CA MET A 27 -1.13 1.79 -0.85
C MET A 27 -1.57 1.78 -2.31
N ARG A 28 -0.74 1.21 -3.18
CA ARG A 28 -1.01 1.12 -4.62
C ARG A 28 -0.37 -0.13 -5.24
N LEU A 29 -0.74 -0.41 -6.48
CA LEU A 29 0.00 -1.35 -7.33
C LEU A 29 1.39 -0.79 -7.64
N SER A 30 2.39 -1.67 -7.67
CA SER A 30 3.73 -1.30 -8.16
C SER A 30 3.68 -0.94 -9.65
N GLU A 31 4.68 -0.20 -10.12
CA GLU A 31 4.79 0.13 -11.54
C GLU A 31 4.93 -1.14 -12.40
N GLU A 32 5.73 -2.11 -11.93
CA GLU A 32 5.88 -3.43 -12.57
C GLU A 32 4.55 -4.17 -12.69
N ALA A 33 3.74 -4.18 -11.62
CA ALA A 33 2.43 -4.82 -11.67
C ALA A 33 1.46 -4.10 -12.60
N LEU A 34 1.48 -2.75 -12.64
CA LEU A 34 0.67 -1.96 -13.55
C LEU A 34 1.03 -2.24 -15.02
N GLU A 35 2.32 -2.30 -15.34
CA GLU A 35 2.81 -2.61 -16.68
C GLU A 35 2.40 -4.03 -17.11
N GLU A 36 2.54 -5.02 -16.24
CA GLU A 36 2.07 -6.39 -16.51
C GLU A 36 0.57 -6.43 -16.78
N ILE A 37 -0.23 -5.72 -15.98
CA ILE A 37 -1.69 -5.62 -16.19
C ILE A 37 -2.03 -4.97 -17.52
N GLU A 38 -1.31 -3.91 -17.91
CA GLU A 38 -1.53 -3.23 -19.19
C GLU A 38 -1.20 -4.15 -20.37
N LEU A 39 -0.07 -4.87 -20.30
CA LEU A 39 0.31 -5.87 -21.29
C LEU A 39 -0.70 -7.03 -21.38
N GLU A 40 -1.23 -7.49 -20.24
CA GLU A 40 -2.24 -8.55 -20.16
C GLU A 40 -3.64 -8.09 -20.59
N ALA A 41 -4.01 -6.82 -20.36
CA ALA A 41 -5.28 -6.28 -20.82
C ALA A 41 -5.30 -6.15 -22.35
N GLU A 42 -4.16 -5.86 -22.97
CA GLU A 42 -4.00 -5.79 -24.42
C GLU A 42 -3.87 -7.18 -25.06
N SER A 43 -3.30 -8.15 -24.35
CA SER A 43 -3.18 -9.54 -24.79
C SER A 43 -4.26 -10.41 -24.13
N ALA A 44 -5.36 -10.69 -24.82
CA ALA A 44 -6.54 -11.39 -24.28
C ALA A 44 -6.34 -12.84 -23.73
N LYS A 45 -5.11 -13.28 -23.43
CA LYS A 45 -4.75 -14.59 -22.85
C LYS A 45 -3.54 -14.42 -21.93
N ILE A 46 -3.70 -14.78 -20.64
CA ILE A 46 -2.59 -14.92 -19.69
C ILE A 46 -1.67 -16.04 -20.21
N PRO A 47 -0.42 -15.76 -20.60
CA PRO A 47 0.55 -16.81 -20.93
C PRO A 47 0.77 -17.71 -19.72
N GLU A 48 0.95 -19.03 -19.89
CA GLU A 48 1.29 -19.94 -18.79
C GLU A 48 2.62 -19.60 -18.10
N SER A 49 3.41 -18.69 -18.68
CA SER A 49 4.68 -18.19 -18.14
C SER A 49 4.55 -16.95 -17.25
N SER A 50 3.34 -16.43 -17.02
CA SER A 50 3.16 -15.27 -16.13
C SER A 50 3.50 -15.63 -14.67
N PRO A 51 3.95 -14.66 -13.85
CA PRO A 51 4.19 -14.87 -12.42
C PRO A 51 2.97 -15.47 -11.70
N GLN A 52 3.19 -16.25 -10.63
CA GLN A 52 2.08 -16.88 -9.89
C GLN A 52 1.06 -15.87 -9.35
N TRP A 53 1.50 -14.65 -9.03
CA TRP A 53 0.60 -13.58 -8.61
C TRP A 53 -0.33 -13.14 -9.74
N ALA A 54 0.10 -13.09 -10.99
CA ALA A 54 -0.70 -12.66 -12.15
C ALA A 54 -1.88 -13.63 -12.43
N HIS A 55 -1.65 -14.94 -12.28
CA HIS A 55 -2.73 -15.92 -12.34
C HIS A 55 -3.74 -15.77 -11.18
N LYS A 56 -3.25 -15.50 -9.96
CA LYS A 56 -4.09 -15.21 -8.78
C LYS A 56 -4.77 -13.84 -8.86
N PHE A 57 -4.24 -12.95 -9.69
CA PHE A 57 -4.75 -11.61 -9.93
C PHE A 57 -6.10 -11.62 -10.65
N LYS A 58 -6.30 -12.57 -11.56
CA LYS A 58 -7.59 -12.78 -12.25
C LYS A 58 -8.75 -12.94 -11.26
N ASP A 59 -8.54 -13.70 -10.18
CA ASP A 59 -9.53 -13.91 -9.13
C ASP A 59 -9.72 -12.65 -8.27
N TRP A 60 -8.66 -11.84 -8.14
CA TRP A 60 -8.66 -10.59 -7.40
C TRP A 60 -9.37 -9.43 -8.13
N VAL A 61 -9.21 -9.34 -9.46
CA VAL A 61 -9.88 -8.35 -10.34
C VAL A 61 -11.40 -8.48 -10.27
N LEU A 62 -11.92 -9.69 -10.06
CA LEU A 62 -13.35 -9.94 -9.90
C LEU A 62 -13.91 -9.41 -8.56
N GLY A 63 -13.05 -9.09 -7.58
CA GLY A 63 -13.43 -8.68 -6.22
C GLY A 63 -13.72 -7.19 -6.00
N GLY A 64 -13.71 -6.34 -7.01
CA GLY A 64 -14.00 -4.89 -6.87
C GLY A 64 -12.89 -4.04 -6.24
N ILE A 65 -12.05 -4.64 -5.38
CA ILE A 65 -10.86 -4.04 -4.75
C ILE A 65 -9.84 -3.55 -5.80
N PHE A 66 -9.76 -4.22 -6.95
CA PHE A 66 -8.87 -3.85 -8.06
C PHE A 66 -9.14 -2.43 -8.62
N ARG A 67 -10.41 -2.01 -8.75
CA ARG A 67 -10.73 -0.64 -9.20
C ARG A 67 -10.24 0.44 -8.23
N ILE A 68 -10.12 0.07 -6.96
CA ILE A 68 -9.77 0.98 -5.87
C ILE A 68 -8.25 1.08 -5.77
N LEU A 69 -7.52 -0.02 -5.94
CA LEU A 69 -6.06 0.02 -5.99
C LEU A 69 -5.51 0.58 -7.30
N LYS A 70 -6.23 0.45 -8.41
CA LYS A 70 -5.96 1.24 -9.63
C LYS A 70 -6.12 2.76 -9.39
N LYS A 71 -6.89 3.16 -8.37
CA LYS A 71 -7.09 4.54 -7.95
C LYS A 71 -6.26 4.96 -6.73
N GLN A 72 -5.39 4.08 -6.20
CA GLN A 72 -4.64 4.20 -4.94
C GLN A 72 -5.50 4.44 -3.68
N ILE A 73 -5.17 3.77 -2.58
CA ILE A 73 -5.75 4.07 -1.26
C ILE A 73 -4.76 4.97 -0.53
N SER A 74 -5.21 6.13 -0.05
CA SER A 74 -4.35 7.06 0.67
C SER A 74 -4.99 7.46 1.99
N TYR A 75 -4.14 7.64 3.00
CA TYR A 75 -4.49 8.20 4.30
C TYR A 75 -3.47 9.27 4.67
N SER A 76 -3.95 10.44 5.07
CA SER A 76 -3.10 11.51 5.61
C SER A 76 -2.44 11.10 6.93
N LEU A 77 -1.31 11.73 7.27
CA LEU A 77 -0.58 11.41 8.50
C LEU A 77 -1.33 11.81 9.78
N ASP A 78 -2.26 12.76 9.73
CA ASP A 78 -3.16 13.10 10.84
C ASP A 78 -4.34 12.13 10.98
N GLU A 79 -4.74 11.42 9.92
CA GLU A 79 -5.77 10.37 10.01
C GLU A 79 -5.23 9.09 10.65
N ILE A 80 -3.96 8.76 10.40
CA ILE A 80 -3.30 7.58 10.98
C ILE A 80 -2.89 7.90 12.41
N LYS A 81 -3.47 7.23 13.40
CA LYS A 81 -3.11 7.35 14.80
C LYS A 81 -1.76 6.70 15.08
N ASP A 82 -1.58 5.46 14.64
CA ASP A 82 -0.41 4.66 14.98
C ASP A 82 -0.14 3.57 13.94
N ILE A 83 1.11 3.10 13.86
CA ILE A 83 1.51 1.95 13.04
C ILE A 83 2.43 1.07 13.88
N GLN A 84 2.13 -0.23 13.92
CA GLN A 84 2.92 -1.20 14.69
C GLN A 84 2.93 -2.57 14.03
N ILE A 85 3.85 -3.43 14.47
CA ILE A 85 3.87 -4.85 14.10
C ILE A 85 3.16 -5.63 15.21
N ILE A 86 2.09 -6.33 14.86
CA ILE A 86 1.39 -7.27 15.75
C ILE A 86 1.33 -8.61 15.03
N ASP A 87 1.73 -9.70 15.70
CA ASP A 87 1.73 -11.05 15.14
C ASP A 87 2.43 -11.17 13.76
N HIS A 88 3.57 -10.47 13.61
CA HIS A 88 4.34 -10.33 12.35
C HIS A 88 3.64 -9.57 11.21
N LYS A 89 2.61 -8.79 11.52
CA LYS A 89 1.80 -8.05 10.54
C LYS A 89 1.84 -6.57 10.82
N LEU A 90 1.94 -5.76 9.77
CA LEU A 90 1.80 -4.32 9.90
C LEU A 90 0.33 -3.99 10.16
N VAL A 91 0.04 -3.24 11.22
CA VAL A 91 -1.32 -2.85 11.61
C VAL A 91 -1.40 -1.34 11.75
N PHE A 92 -2.39 -0.72 11.09
CA PHE A 92 -2.67 0.70 11.20
C PHE A 92 -3.82 0.95 12.17
N SER A 93 -3.62 1.91 13.07
CA SER A 93 -4.69 2.48 13.87
C SER A 93 -5.03 3.87 13.33
N TYR A 94 -6.31 4.20 13.29
CA TYR A 94 -6.80 5.46 12.70
C TYR A 94 -7.54 6.30 13.76
N HIS A 95 -7.44 7.63 13.68
CA HIS A 95 -8.16 8.54 14.57
C HIS A 95 -9.67 8.54 14.28
N SER A 96 -10.02 8.49 13.00
CA SER A 96 -11.35 8.15 12.50
C SER A 96 -11.15 7.26 11.26
N LYS A 97 -12.15 6.47 10.86
CA LYS A 97 -12.12 5.76 9.57
C LYS A 97 -12.92 6.60 8.55
N PRO A 98 -12.31 7.63 7.92
CA PRO A 98 -13.01 8.48 6.96
C PRO A 98 -13.32 7.73 5.66
N HIS A 99 -12.55 6.68 5.37
CA HIS A 99 -12.70 5.87 4.17
C HIS A 99 -13.45 4.57 4.46
N MET A 100 -14.22 4.12 3.46
CA MET A 100 -14.97 2.86 3.50
C MET A 100 -14.05 1.62 3.51
N ILE A 101 -12.78 1.78 3.16
CA ILE A 101 -11.79 0.71 3.01
C ILE A 101 -10.50 1.15 3.69
N SER A 102 -9.99 0.34 4.62
CA SER A 102 -8.67 0.52 5.23
C SER A 102 -7.62 -0.40 4.60
N PHE A 103 -6.35 -0.19 4.97
CA PHE A 103 -5.26 -0.98 4.39
C PHE A 103 -5.37 -2.47 4.75
N GLU A 104 -5.97 -2.79 5.89
CA GLU A 104 -6.25 -4.15 6.35
C GLU A 104 -7.27 -4.88 5.47
N ASP A 105 -8.16 -4.15 4.80
CA ASP A 105 -9.19 -4.72 3.93
C ASP A 105 -8.61 -5.15 2.57
N VAL A 106 -7.36 -4.80 2.29
CA VAL A 106 -6.69 -5.16 1.04
C VAL A 106 -6.08 -6.55 1.16
N CYS A 107 -6.64 -7.50 0.43
CA CYS A 107 -6.03 -8.81 0.18
C CYS A 107 -5.24 -8.81 -1.13
N ILE A 108 -4.28 -9.72 -1.31
CA ILE A 108 -3.62 -10.02 -2.59
C ILE A 108 -3.50 -11.54 -2.70
N GLY A 109 -4.08 -12.12 -3.74
CA GLY A 109 -4.12 -13.58 -3.88
C GLY A 109 -4.87 -14.24 -2.72
N VAL A 110 -4.15 -14.99 -1.88
CA VAL A 110 -4.74 -15.83 -0.82
C VAL A 110 -4.72 -15.22 0.58
N GLY A 111 -4.21 -13.99 0.75
CA GLY A 111 -4.14 -13.38 2.09
C GLY A 111 -4.04 -11.85 2.08
N PRO A 112 -4.08 -11.20 3.26
CA PRO A 112 -4.00 -9.75 3.38
C PRO A 112 -2.65 -9.21 2.90
N ALA A 113 -2.66 -8.04 2.24
CA ALA A 113 -1.48 -7.40 1.67
C ALA A 113 -0.42 -7.11 2.74
N LEU A 114 -0.87 -6.60 3.89
CA LEU A 114 0.00 -6.20 5.01
C LEU A 114 0.76 -7.38 5.65
N GLU A 115 0.39 -8.63 5.37
CA GLU A 115 1.07 -9.83 5.85
C GLU A 115 2.21 -10.29 4.91
N GLN A 116 2.31 -9.67 3.74
CA GLN A 116 3.24 -10.10 2.69
C GLN A 116 4.51 -9.24 2.60
N PHE A 117 4.64 -8.26 3.50
CA PHE A 117 5.85 -7.43 3.62
C PHE A 117 6.84 -8.10 4.57
N SER A 118 8.14 -7.90 4.30
CA SER A 118 9.18 -8.41 5.19
C SER A 118 9.17 -7.64 6.51
N GLU A 119 9.42 -8.33 7.63
CA GLU A 119 9.45 -7.69 8.96
C GLU A 119 10.52 -6.59 9.03
N SER A 120 11.66 -6.78 8.35
CA SER A 120 12.73 -5.77 8.27
C SER A 120 12.28 -4.50 7.55
N ASP A 121 11.50 -4.61 6.49
CA ASP A 121 11.00 -3.44 5.75
C ASP A 121 9.85 -2.77 6.50
N CYS A 122 8.99 -3.54 7.16
CA CYS A 122 7.99 -3.01 8.09
C CYS A 122 8.63 -2.16 9.19
N GLN A 123 9.71 -2.64 9.81
CA GLN A 123 10.41 -1.91 10.87
C GLN A 123 10.98 -0.56 10.36
N LYS A 124 11.67 -0.58 9.21
CA LYS A 124 12.19 0.65 8.57
C LYS A 124 11.07 1.61 8.20
N PHE A 125 9.94 1.08 7.72
CA PHE A 125 8.78 1.89 7.35
C PHE A 125 8.16 2.58 8.57
N ILE A 126 8.03 1.86 9.68
CA ILE A 126 7.53 2.40 10.95
C ILE A 126 8.44 3.52 11.47
N GLU A 127 9.76 3.30 11.47
CA GLU A 127 10.73 4.33 11.88
C GLU A 127 10.62 5.60 11.02
N ALA A 128 10.54 5.44 9.70
CA ALA A 128 10.35 6.55 8.77
C ALA A 128 9.00 7.25 8.98
N PHE A 129 7.94 6.49 9.28
CA PHE A 129 6.61 7.03 9.57
C PHE A 129 6.63 7.93 10.78
N TYR A 130 7.16 7.47 11.93
CA TYR A 130 7.19 8.30 13.14
C TYR A 130 8.02 9.56 12.96
N HIS A 131 9.18 9.45 12.30
CA HIS A 131 10.00 10.62 11.98
C HIS A 131 9.21 11.63 11.14
N THR A 132 8.57 11.16 10.07
CA THR A 132 7.82 12.03 9.14
C THR A 132 6.56 12.61 9.80
N LYS A 133 5.86 11.83 10.62
CA LYS A 133 4.68 12.29 11.35
C LYS A 133 5.03 13.40 12.35
N GLN A 134 6.17 13.30 13.03
CA GLN A 134 6.65 14.38 13.90
C GLN A 134 6.96 15.68 13.13
N GLU A 135 7.60 15.58 11.96
CA GLU A 135 7.84 16.75 11.09
C GLU A 135 6.52 17.38 10.64
N PHE A 136 5.56 16.55 10.24
CA PHE A 136 4.24 16.97 9.76
C PHE A 136 3.43 17.69 10.86
N LEU A 137 3.36 17.13 12.06
CA LEU A 137 2.64 17.74 13.19
C LEU A 137 3.25 19.10 13.58
N LYS A 138 4.58 19.22 13.62
CA LYS A 138 5.25 20.51 13.84
C LYS A 138 4.87 21.54 12.78
N TYR A 139 4.80 21.14 11.51
CA TYR A 139 4.38 22.05 10.44
C TYR A 139 2.94 22.55 10.63
N LEU A 140 2.01 21.67 11.02
CA LEU A 140 0.63 22.05 11.31
C LEU A 140 0.53 23.05 12.47
N GLU A 141 1.28 22.84 13.55
CA GLU A 141 1.30 23.75 14.71
C GLU A 141 1.80 25.16 14.37
N HIS A 142 2.70 25.31 13.40
CA HIS A 142 3.25 26.61 12.99
C HIS A 142 2.48 27.27 11.83
N SER A 143 1.44 26.60 11.31
CA SER A 143 0.62 27.07 10.18
C SER A 143 -0.73 27.66 10.64
N ILE A 144 -0.96 27.77 11.95
CA ILE A 144 -2.14 28.35 12.61
C ILE A 144 -1.74 29.67 13.25
#